data_AF-A0A154NXN7-F1
#
_entry.id   AF-A0A154NXN7-F1
#
_cell.length_a   1.000
_cell.length_b   1.000
_cell.length_c   1.000
_cell.angle_alpha   90.00
_cell.angle_beta   90.00
_cell.angle_gamma   90.00
#
_symmetry.space_group_name_H-M   'P 1'
#
loop_
_entity.id
_entity.type
_entity.pdbx_description
1 polymer ?
#
loop_
_entity_poly.entity_id
_entity_poly.type
_entity_poly.pdbx_seq_one_letter_code
_entity_poly.pdbx_strand_id
1 'polypeptide(L)'
;MSKVTLYSHDISPPCRSVLLVAHVIDLPLNIHEINLTNHDQTKDEFVKRPIFREGVKSVSEKTMNEVKNAYASLNTLLEGKKWLVGDSYTIADISCVVTATGGIALLNLDNYPNVKDWVQRCEAEIPGYQEINMPGLNKLQEILRSKLG
;
A
#
# COMPACT_ATOMS: atom_id res chain seq x y z
N MET A 1 -21.52 5.49 19.89
CA MET A 1 -21.59 5.32 18.42
C MET A 1 -21.26 3.87 18.11
N SER A 2 -22.00 3.21 17.20
CA SER A 2 -21.62 1.88 16.71
C SER A 2 -20.27 1.96 15.99
N LYS A 3 -19.36 1.01 16.24
CA LYS A 3 -18.07 0.94 15.54
C LYS A 3 -18.32 0.77 14.04
N VAL A 4 -17.57 1.50 13.21
CA VAL A 4 -17.61 1.32 11.75
C VAL A 4 -16.94 0.00 11.41
N THR A 5 -17.60 -0.85 10.62
CA THR A 5 -17.01 -2.13 10.19
C THR A 5 -16.14 -1.91 8.95
N LEU A 6 -14.89 -2.32 9.03
CA LEU A 6 -13.97 -2.38 7.89
C LEU A 6 -13.80 -3.84 7.46
N TYR A 7 -14.20 -4.14 6.24
CA TYR A 7 -13.87 -5.39 5.57
C TYR A 7 -12.45 -5.30 5.03
N SER A 8 -11.55 -6.14 5.53
CA SER A 8 -10.10 -5.95 5.35
C SER A 8 -9.39 -7.25 4.99
N HIS A 9 -8.24 -7.12 4.32
CA HIS A 9 -7.25 -8.18 4.20
C HIS A 9 -5.86 -7.55 4.40
N ASP A 10 -5.07 -8.13 5.30
CA ASP A 10 -3.78 -7.59 5.76
C ASP A 10 -2.75 -7.24 4.65
N ILE A 11 -2.59 -8.04 3.59
CA ILE A 11 -1.63 -7.76 2.50
C ILE A 11 -2.03 -6.58 1.61
N SER A 12 -3.33 -6.22 1.61
CA SER A 12 -3.90 -5.26 0.68
C SER A 12 -3.45 -3.83 1.00
N PRO A 13 -2.71 -3.15 0.10
CA PRO A 13 -2.32 -1.74 0.31
C PRO A 13 -3.51 -0.81 0.67
N PRO A 14 -4.65 -0.82 -0.04
CA PRO A 14 -5.76 0.08 0.32
C PRO A 14 -6.34 -0.21 1.71
N CYS A 15 -6.34 -1.48 2.17
CA CYS A 15 -6.79 -1.82 3.52
C CYS A 15 -5.83 -1.25 4.57
N ARG A 16 -4.52 -1.44 4.38
CA ARG A 16 -3.48 -0.88 5.28
C ARG A 16 -3.54 0.65 5.37
N SER A 17 -3.82 1.32 4.25
CA SER A 17 -4.02 2.78 4.23
C SER A 17 -5.20 3.21 5.12
N VAL A 18 -6.36 2.56 5.00
CA VAL A 18 -7.54 2.86 5.84
C VAL A 18 -7.27 2.56 7.32
N LEU A 19 -6.60 1.45 7.63
CA LEU A 19 -6.22 1.10 8.99
C LEU A 19 -5.28 2.14 9.61
N LEU A 20 -4.30 2.62 8.83
CA LEU A 20 -3.38 3.69 9.26
C LEU A 20 -4.12 4.99 9.53
N VAL A 21 -4.98 5.43 8.60
CA VAL A 21 -5.79 6.64 8.80
C VAL A 21 -6.65 6.50 10.05
N ALA A 22 -7.35 5.37 10.21
CA ALA A 22 -8.20 5.13 11.37
C ALA A 22 -7.42 5.17 12.69
N HIS A 23 -6.20 4.66 12.72
CA HIS A 23 -5.33 4.77 13.89
C HIS A 23 -4.90 6.21 14.17
N VAL A 24 -4.47 6.95 13.14
CA VAL A 24 -4.04 8.35 13.28
C VAL A 24 -5.13 9.27 13.84
N ILE A 25 -6.40 8.98 13.54
CA ILE A 25 -7.55 9.78 14.00
C ILE A 25 -8.29 9.15 15.19
N ASP A 26 -7.72 8.11 15.82
CA ASP A 26 -8.33 7.37 16.93
C ASP A 26 -9.76 6.86 16.63
N LEU A 27 -10.03 6.45 15.39
CA LEU A 27 -11.32 5.91 14.96
C LEU A 27 -11.40 4.41 15.29
N PRO A 28 -12.26 3.99 16.24
CA PRO A 28 -12.44 2.58 16.54
C PRO A 28 -13.14 1.86 15.39
N LEU A 29 -12.46 0.89 14.80
CA LEU A 29 -13.01 0.02 13.77
C LEU A 29 -13.40 -1.35 14.33
N ASN A 30 -14.41 -1.95 13.70
CA ASN A 30 -14.67 -3.38 13.78
C ASN A 30 -14.08 -4.04 12.53
N ILE A 31 -12.99 -4.80 12.68
CA ILE A 31 -12.32 -5.41 11.53
C ILE A 31 -12.99 -6.74 11.21
N HIS A 32 -13.51 -6.85 9.99
CA HIS A 32 -13.97 -8.11 9.42
C HIS A 32 -12.95 -8.58 8.39
N GLU A 33 -12.15 -9.58 8.75
CA GLU A 33 -11.18 -10.19 7.82
C GLU A 33 -11.92 -10.83 6.63
N ILE A 34 -11.45 -10.58 5.41
CA ILE A 34 -11.91 -11.25 4.19
C ILE A 34 -10.76 -12.12 3.68
N ASN A 35 -11.01 -13.42 3.55
CA ASN A 35 -10.04 -14.32 2.95
C ASN A 35 -10.20 -14.36 1.42
N LEU A 36 -9.28 -13.69 0.73
CA LEU A 36 -9.28 -13.63 -0.73
C LEU A 36 -8.91 -14.97 -1.40
N THR A 37 -8.24 -15.87 -0.69
CA THR A 37 -7.91 -17.24 -1.14
C THR A 37 -9.13 -18.15 -1.08
N ASN A 38 -10.00 -17.96 -0.08
CA ASN A 38 -11.27 -18.69 0.05
C ASN A 38 -12.37 -18.11 -0.85
N HIS A 39 -12.07 -17.11 -1.67
CA HIS A 39 -13.04 -16.40 -2.51
C HIS A 39 -14.19 -15.79 -1.70
N ASP A 40 -13.94 -15.31 -0.47
CA ASP A 40 -14.98 -14.68 0.35
C ASP A 40 -15.64 -13.49 -0.38
N GLN A 41 -14.87 -12.76 -1.19
CA GLN A 41 -15.35 -11.66 -2.03
C GLN A 41 -16.32 -12.07 -3.15
N THR A 42 -16.48 -13.37 -3.40
CA THR A 42 -17.41 -13.89 -4.42
C THR A 42 -18.72 -14.42 -3.81
N LYS A 43 -18.91 -14.33 -2.49
CA LYS A 43 -20.20 -14.62 -1.87
C LYS A 43 -21.22 -13.57 -2.31
N ASP A 44 -22.48 -13.97 -2.43
CA ASP A 44 -23.54 -13.11 -2.97
C ASP A 44 -23.70 -11.78 -2.22
N GLU A 45 -23.32 -11.74 -0.94
CA GLU A 45 -23.30 -10.53 -0.11
C GLU A 45 -22.27 -9.47 -0.57
N PHE A 46 -21.25 -9.85 -1.36
CA PHE A 46 -20.16 -8.99 -1.84
C PHE A 46 -20.17 -8.74 -3.37
N VAL A 47 -20.99 -9.44 -4.15
CA VAL A 47 -20.83 -9.50 -5.62
C VAL A 47 -21.67 -8.46 -6.37
N LYS A 48 -20.98 -7.45 -6.91
CA LYS A 48 -21.27 -6.85 -8.23
C LYS A 48 -20.03 -7.09 -9.12
N ARG A 49 -20.12 -8.02 -10.09
CA ARG A 49 -19.03 -8.58 -10.96
C ARG A 49 -18.25 -7.51 -11.79
N PRO A 50 -17.07 -7.83 -12.40
CA PRO A 50 -16.10 -8.91 -12.13
C PRO A 50 -14.68 -8.40 -11.79
N ILE A 51 -14.02 -9.03 -10.81
CA ILE A 51 -12.61 -8.84 -10.47
C ILE A 51 -11.83 -10.00 -11.09
N PHE A 52 -11.28 -9.81 -12.29
CA PHE A 52 -10.34 -10.78 -12.86
C PHE A 52 -9.02 -10.70 -12.10
N ARG A 53 -8.65 -11.77 -11.39
CA ARG A 53 -7.27 -12.05 -11.00
C ARG A 53 -6.69 -13.00 -12.05
N GLU A 54 -6.11 -12.46 -13.11
CA GLU A 54 -5.25 -13.27 -13.96
C GLU A 54 -4.00 -13.66 -13.15
N GLY A 55 -3.62 -14.94 -13.20
CA GLY A 55 -2.40 -15.43 -12.60
C GLY A 55 -1.20 -14.94 -13.41
N VAL A 56 -0.80 -13.68 -13.21
CA VAL A 56 0.39 -13.10 -13.82
C VAL A 56 1.61 -13.84 -13.26
N LYS A 57 2.28 -14.62 -14.12
CA LYS A 57 3.49 -15.40 -13.77
C LYS A 57 4.79 -14.65 -14.03
N SER A 58 4.73 -13.51 -14.73
CA SER A 58 5.88 -12.66 -15.02
C SER A 58 5.43 -11.21 -15.21
N VAL A 59 6.27 -10.26 -14.81
CA VAL A 59 6.00 -8.83 -15.06
C VAL A 59 6.51 -8.47 -16.45
N SER A 60 5.62 -7.97 -17.32
CA SER A 60 6.01 -7.54 -18.66
C SER A 60 6.96 -6.34 -18.61
N GLU A 61 7.82 -6.18 -19.61
CA GLU A 61 8.70 -5.00 -19.72
C GLU A 61 7.90 -3.70 -19.75
N LYS A 62 6.75 -3.69 -20.44
CA LYS A 62 5.82 -2.55 -20.44
C LYS A 62 5.38 -2.19 -19.03
N THR A 63 4.92 -3.17 -18.25
CA THR A 63 4.51 -2.97 -16.86
C THR A 63 5.67 -2.48 -15.99
N MET A 64 6.87 -3.04 -16.16
CA MET A 64 8.05 -2.56 -15.44
C MET A 64 8.40 -1.12 -15.80
N ASN A 65 8.25 -0.72 -17.06
CA ASN A 65 8.50 0.66 -17.49
C ASN A 65 7.44 1.63 -16.94
N GLU A 66 6.17 1.23 -16.89
CA GLU A 66 5.10 2.01 -16.24
C GLU A 66 5.39 2.22 -14.74
N VAL A 67 5.84 1.17 -14.05
CA VAL A 67 6.27 1.27 -12.64
C VAL A 67 7.46 2.23 -12.50
N LYS A 68 8.51 2.07 -13.30
CA LYS A 68 9.68 2.97 -13.27
C LYS A 68 9.30 4.43 -13.52
N ASN A 69 8.38 4.68 -14.46
CA ASN A 69 7.88 6.00 -14.77
C ASN A 69 7.09 6.59 -13.61
N ALA A 70 6.23 5.80 -12.94
CA ALA A 70 5.51 6.24 -11.76
C ALA A 70 6.45 6.66 -10.62
N TYR A 71 7.51 5.88 -10.36
CA TYR A 71 8.52 6.25 -9.36
C TYR A 71 9.35 7.46 -9.76
N ALA A 72 9.68 7.60 -11.04
CA ALA A 72 10.36 8.80 -11.54
C ALA A 72 9.49 10.05 -11.33
N SER A 73 8.20 9.99 -11.68
CA SER A 73 7.25 11.08 -11.44
C SER A 73 7.10 11.39 -9.95
N LEU A 74 6.95 10.37 -9.10
CA LEU A 74 6.87 10.57 -7.64
C LEU A 74 8.15 11.21 -7.09
N ASN A 75 9.32 10.78 -7.56
CA ASN A 75 10.60 11.34 -7.17
C ASN A 75 10.71 12.83 -7.53
N THR A 76 10.24 13.22 -8.72
CA THR A 76 10.16 14.63 -9.14
C THR A 76 9.14 15.41 -8.30
N LEU A 77 7.97 14.83 -8.01
CA LEU A 77 6.94 15.52 -7.20
C LEU A 77 7.43 15.85 -5.79
N LEU A 78 8.32 15.02 -5.24
CA LEU A 78 8.96 15.17 -3.93
C LEU A 78 10.21 16.06 -3.93
N GLU A 79 10.66 16.54 -5.09
CA GLU A 79 11.83 17.42 -5.17
C GLU A 79 11.58 18.71 -4.37
N GLY A 80 12.46 18.98 -3.41
CA GLY A 80 12.37 20.14 -2.52
C GLY A 80 11.22 20.07 -1.50
N LYS A 81 10.54 18.93 -1.35
CA LYS A 81 9.40 18.77 -0.42
C LYS A 81 9.66 17.66 0.58
N LYS A 82 9.13 17.85 1.79
CA LYS A 82 9.12 16.80 2.82
C LYS A 82 7.96 15.82 2.65
N TRP A 83 6.82 16.33 2.21
CA TRP A 83 5.54 15.63 2.07
C TRP A 83 4.97 15.87 0.68
N LEU A 84 4.02 15.02 0.27
CA LEU A 84 3.38 15.17 -1.04
C LEU A 84 2.59 16.47 -1.15
N VAL A 85 1.95 16.89 -0.05
CA VAL A 85 1.14 18.11 0.01
C VAL A 85 1.29 18.77 1.37
N GLY A 86 1.60 20.07 1.37
CA GLY A 86 1.68 20.89 2.59
C GLY A 86 2.95 20.65 3.41
N ASP A 87 2.93 21.15 4.65
CA ASP A 87 4.10 21.18 5.54
C ASP A 87 4.11 20.02 6.56
N SER A 88 3.11 19.15 6.53
CA SER A 88 2.97 17.97 7.40
C SER A 88 2.44 16.79 6.59
N TYR A 89 2.64 15.56 7.07
CA TYR A 89 2.09 14.40 6.39
C TYR A 89 0.56 14.49 6.32
N THR A 90 0.00 13.98 5.24
CA THR A 90 -1.46 13.95 5.03
C THR A 90 -1.92 12.55 4.66
N ILE A 91 -3.23 12.38 4.47
CA ILE A 91 -3.78 11.16 3.88
C ILE A 91 -3.20 10.86 2.49
N ALA A 92 -2.67 11.86 1.78
CA ALA A 92 -1.98 11.64 0.51
C ALA A 92 -0.69 10.84 0.74
N ASP A 93 0.12 11.22 1.74
CA ASP A 93 1.33 10.50 2.11
C ASP A 93 1.01 9.08 2.56
N ILE A 94 0.03 8.91 3.47
CA ILE A 94 -0.41 7.59 3.95
C ILE A 94 -0.85 6.69 2.78
N SER A 95 -1.71 7.20 1.88
CA SER A 95 -2.20 6.42 0.74
C SER A 95 -1.07 6.04 -0.23
N CYS A 96 -0.20 6.99 -0.55
CA CYS A 96 0.87 6.77 -1.52
C CYS A 96 1.98 5.89 -0.96
N VAL A 97 2.40 6.06 0.30
CA VAL A 97 3.55 5.32 0.86
C VAL A 97 3.23 3.85 1.04
N VAL A 98 2.00 3.54 1.45
CA VAL A 98 1.52 2.16 1.62
C VAL A 98 1.50 1.41 0.28
N THR A 99 1.24 2.12 -0.81
CA THR A 99 1.27 1.60 -2.18
C THR A 99 2.70 1.49 -2.71
N ALA A 100 3.47 2.58 -2.61
CA ALA A 100 4.86 2.66 -3.07
C ALA A 100 5.75 1.62 -2.39
N THR A 101 5.54 1.33 -1.11
CA THR A 101 6.35 0.32 -0.41
C THR A 101 6.10 -1.10 -0.93
N GLY A 102 4.93 -1.40 -1.48
CA GLY A 102 4.66 -2.67 -2.15
C GLY A 102 5.51 -2.89 -3.41
N GLY A 103 5.73 -1.82 -4.19
CA GLY A 103 6.53 -1.87 -5.42
C GLY A 103 8.04 -1.89 -5.21
N ILE A 104 8.54 -1.57 -4.01
CA ILE A 104 9.98 -1.61 -3.68
C ILE A 104 10.56 -3.02 -3.84
N ALA A 105 9.76 -4.07 -3.66
CA ALA A 105 10.22 -5.44 -3.91
C ALA A 105 10.69 -5.69 -5.35
N LEU A 106 10.32 -4.81 -6.30
CA LEU A 106 10.57 -4.95 -7.74
C LEU A 106 11.54 -3.90 -8.29
N LEU A 107 12.03 -2.98 -7.46
CA LEU A 107 12.81 -1.82 -7.90
C LEU A 107 14.03 -1.58 -7.01
N ASN A 108 15.10 -1.04 -7.60
CA ASN A 108 16.18 -0.45 -6.83
C ASN A 108 15.84 1.01 -6.48
N LEU A 109 15.59 1.28 -5.20
CA LEU A 109 15.28 2.62 -4.69
C LEU A 109 16.44 3.61 -4.77
N ASP A 110 17.68 3.16 -4.95
CA ASP A 110 18.83 4.07 -5.08
C ASP A 110 18.72 4.97 -6.33
N ASN A 111 17.89 4.60 -7.30
CA ASN A 111 17.56 5.43 -8.46
C ASN A 111 16.55 6.56 -8.16
N TYR A 112 15.95 6.56 -6.97
CA TYR A 112 14.86 7.46 -6.58
C TYR A 112 15.10 8.03 -5.17
N PRO A 113 16.14 8.88 -4.98
CA PRO A 113 16.56 9.33 -3.66
C PRO A 113 15.47 10.08 -2.89
N ASN A 114 14.67 10.93 -3.55
CA ASN A 114 13.59 11.66 -2.88
C ASN A 114 12.50 10.71 -2.40
N VAL A 115 12.21 9.64 -3.17
CA VAL A 115 11.26 8.60 -2.76
C VAL A 115 11.82 7.81 -1.58
N LYS A 116 13.11 7.44 -1.62
CA LYS A 116 13.79 6.72 -0.54
C LYS A 116 13.72 7.50 0.77
N ASP A 117 14.07 8.78 0.73
CA ASP A 117 14.04 9.67 1.90
C ASP A 117 12.60 9.89 2.41
N TRP A 118 11.63 10.07 1.51
CA TRP A 118 10.22 10.22 1.86
C TRP A 118 9.62 8.95 2.48
N VAL A 119 9.97 7.76 1.97
CA VAL A 119 9.56 6.48 2.57
C VAL A 119 10.11 6.39 3.99
N GLN A 120 11.42 6.58 4.19
CA GLN A 120 12.03 6.55 5.53
C GLN A 120 11.38 7.53 6.50
N ARG A 121 11.02 8.72 6.00
CA ARG A 121 10.30 9.73 6.78
C ARG A 121 8.90 9.26 7.19
N CYS A 122 8.14 8.72 6.25
CA CYS A 122 6.81 8.18 6.52
C CYS A 122 6.86 7.04 7.55
N GLU A 123 7.84 6.15 7.45
CA GLU A 123 8.02 5.03 8.37
C GLU A 123 8.34 5.48 9.81
N ALA A 124 9.01 6.63 9.95
CA ALA A 124 9.43 7.19 11.22
C ALA A 124 8.39 8.13 11.86
N GLU A 125 7.68 8.91 11.05
CA GLU A 125 6.85 10.02 11.54
C GLU A 125 5.33 9.73 11.50
N ILE A 126 4.85 8.76 10.70
CA ILE A 126 3.42 8.41 10.67
C ILE A 126 3.08 7.51 11.87
N PRO A 127 2.19 7.93 12.79
CA PRO A 127 1.78 7.10 13.92
C PRO A 127 1.19 5.76 13.47
N GLY A 128 1.60 4.68 14.12
CA GLY A 128 1.08 3.35 13.83
C GLY A 128 1.71 2.66 12.62
N TYR A 129 2.66 3.28 11.90
CA TYR A 129 3.20 2.71 10.66
C TYR A 129 3.82 1.34 10.87
N GLN A 130 4.64 1.20 11.92
CA GLN A 130 5.33 -0.05 12.21
C GLN A 130 4.33 -1.13 12.64
N GLU A 131 3.33 -0.80 13.45
CA GLU A 131 2.36 -1.77 13.95
C GLU A 131 1.34 -2.19 12.88
N ILE A 132 0.91 -1.26 12.03
CA ILE A 132 -0.23 -1.47 11.12
C ILE A 132 0.21 -1.82 9.71
N ASN A 133 1.23 -1.15 9.18
CA ASN A 133 1.60 -1.29 7.78
C ASN A 133 2.62 -2.40 7.55
N MET A 134 3.68 -2.44 8.37
CA MET A 134 4.82 -3.33 8.15
C MET A 134 4.47 -4.82 8.11
N PRO A 135 3.59 -5.36 8.97
CA PRO A 135 3.28 -6.80 8.94
C PRO A 135 2.69 -7.24 7.60
N GLY A 136 1.71 -6.50 7.07
CA GLY A 136 1.07 -6.80 5.78
C GLY A 136 1.98 -6.50 4.59
N LEU A 137 2.80 -5.44 4.69
CA LEU A 137 3.81 -5.11 3.69
C LEU A 137 4.85 -6.24 3.54
N ASN A 138 5.39 -6.74 4.66
CA ASN A 138 6.40 -7.80 4.65
C ASN A 138 5.86 -9.07 3.99
N LYS A 139 4.63 -9.48 4.34
CA LYS A 139 3.94 -10.61 3.69
C LYS A 139 3.76 -10.38 2.19
N LEU A 140 3.34 -9.18 1.78
CA LEU A 140 3.18 -8.84 0.37
C LEU A 140 4.51 -8.95 -0.39
N GLN A 141 5.58 -8.37 0.15
CA GLN A 141 6.90 -8.40 -0.50
C GLN A 141 7.46 -9.84 -0.58
N GLU A 142 7.24 -10.66 0.43
CA GLU A 142 7.62 -12.09 0.41
C GLU A 142 6.88 -12.86 -0.69
N ILE A 143 5.56 -12.65 -0.83
CA ILE A 143 4.75 -13.24 -1.90
C ILE A 143 5.24 -12.78 -3.29
N LEU A 144 5.57 -11.49 -3.44
CA LEU A 144 6.07 -10.97 -4.72
C LEU A 144 7.43 -11.58 -5.08
N ARG A 145 8.36 -11.66 -4.12
CA ARG A 145 9.68 -12.28 -4.32
C ARG A 145 9.57 -13.76 -4.67
N SER A 146 8.69 -14.52 -4.02
CA SER A 146 8.54 -15.97 -4.28
C SER A 146 7.89 -16.30 -5.63
N LYS A 147 7.14 -15.37 -6.23
CA LYS A 147 6.51 -15.55 -7.54
C LYS A 147 7.34 -15.07 -8.72
N LEU A 148 8.32 -14.20 -8.47
CA LEU A 148 9.13 -13.53 -9.50
C LEU A 148 10.61 -13.91 -9.45
N GLY A 149 10.99 -14.78 -8.51
CA GLY A 149 12.31 -15.42 -8.40
C GLY A 149 12.36 -16.80 -9.04
#